data_AF-A0A950HYP5-F1
#
_entry.id   AF-A0A950HYP5-F1
#
_cell.length_a   1.000
_cell.length_b   1.000
_cell.length_c   1.000
_cell.angle_alpha   90.00
_cell.angle_beta   90.00
_cell.angle_gamma   90.00
#
_symmetry.space_group_name_H-M   'P 1'
#
loop_
_entity.id
_entity.type
_entity.pdbx_description
1 polymer ?
#
loop_
_entity_poly.entity_id
_entity_poly.type
_entity_poly.pdbx_seq_one_letter_code
_entity_poly.pdbx_strand_id
1 'polypeptide(L)'
;MRTLFKFMFLFCAACAALGLTALVVAALSHHGHAGWQPDFSLSVNGDDVDLDGFNGPGWLVGLIVTGVVGLVLGVVLPLVLLLGIGLPLLIVGVVIGALVLAVCGVGAVLCSPFVLFGLLALWLIRPRRAAKLR
;
A
#
# COMPACT_ATOMS: atom_id res chain seq x y z
N MET A 1 -2.66 13.95 13.18
CA MET A 1 -2.07 12.64 12.82
C MET A 1 -3.10 11.50 12.81
N ARG A 2 -3.95 11.36 13.83
CA ARG A 2 -4.97 10.28 13.89
C ARG A 2 -6.02 10.29 12.77
N THR A 3 -6.29 11.46 12.17
CA THR A 3 -7.27 11.62 11.10
C THR A 3 -6.72 11.20 9.74
N LEU A 4 -5.50 11.62 9.40
CA LEU A 4 -4.83 11.24 8.14
C LEU A 4 -4.63 9.73 8.00
N PHE A 5 -4.21 9.06 9.08
CA PHE A 5 -4.04 7.61 9.05
C PHE A 5 -5.37 6.87 8.83
N LYS A 6 -6.46 7.37 9.43
CA LYS A 6 -7.81 6.83 9.21
C LYS A 6 -8.28 7.01 7.77
N PHE A 7 -8.04 8.18 7.17
CA PHE A 7 -8.40 8.43 5.76
C PHE A 7 -7.61 7.55 4.80
N MET A 8 -6.31 7.39 5.04
CA MET A 8 -5.46 6.55 4.19
C MET A 8 -5.85 5.07 4.29
N PHE A 9 -6.18 4.60 5.49
CA PHE A 9 -6.66 3.24 5.72
C PHE A 9 -8.04 3.01 5.07
N LEU A 10 -8.96 3.96 5.21
CA LEU A 10 -10.30 3.90 4.61
C LEU A 10 -10.21 3.88 3.07
N PHE A 11 -9.33 4.70 2.49
CA PHE A 11 -9.12 4.75 1.05
C PHE A 11 -8.52 3.45 0.52
N CYS A 12 -7.53 2.89 1.22
CA CYS A 12 -6.93 1.60 0.87
C CYS A 12 -7.96 0.45 0.98
N ALA A 13 -8.76 0.45 2.04
CA ALA A 13 -9.85 -0.51 2.22
C ALA A 13 -10.93 -0.38 1.14
N ALA A 14 -11.28 0.85 0.74
CA ALA A 14 -12.24 1.09 -0.34
C ALA A 14 -11.71 0.63 -1.70
N CYS A 15 -10.43 0.89 -2.02
CA CYS A 15 -9.79 0.39 -3.23
C CYS A 15 -9.69 -1.15 -3.24
N ALA A 16 -9.36 -1.78 -2.11
CA ALA A 16 -9.33 -3.24 -1.99
C ALA A 16 -10.74 -3.85 -2.15
N ALA A 17 -11.76 -3.22 -1.57
CA ALA A 17 -13.14 -3.63 -1.74
C ALA A 17 -13.60 -3.49 -3.21
N LEU A 18 -13.26 -2.39 -3.87
CA LEU A 18 -13.53 -2.19 -5.31
C LEU A 18 -12.79 -3.20 -6.20
N GLY A 19 -11.55 -3.55 -5.86
CA GLY A 19 -10.79 -4.58 -6.56
C GLY A 19 -11.41 -5.96 -6.40
N LEU A 20 -11.86 -6.30 -5.19
CA LEU A 20 -12.56 -7.56 -4.91
C LEU A 20 -13.92 -7.63 -5.59
N THR A 21 -14.71 -6.55 -5.59
CA THR A 21 -15.99 -6.53 -6.31
C THR A 21 -15.79 -6.59 -7.81
N ALA A 22 -14.79 -5.91 -8.37
CA ALA A 22 -14.44 -6.02 -9.79
C ALA A 22 -13.99 -7.45 -10.16
N LEU A 23 -13.22 -8.11 -9.29
CA LEU A 23 -12.80 -9.50 -9.48
C LEU A 23 -13.99 -10.47 -9.42
N VAL A 24 -14.89 -10.28 -8.46
CA VAL A 24 -16.12 -11.09 -8.34
C VAL A 24 -17.03 -10.86 -9.54
N VAL A 25 -17.21 -9.61 -9.98
CA VAL A 25 -17.97 -9.28 -11.19
C VAL A 25 -17.29 -9.90 -12.41
N ALA A 26 -15.97 -9.83 -12.56
CA ALA A 26 -15.26 -10.46 -13.67
C ALA A 26 -15.40 -11.99 -13.65
N ALA A 27 -15.30 -12.62 -12.48
CA ALA A 27 -15.51 -14.06 -12.32
C ALA A 27 -16.95 -14.48 -12.65
N LEU A 28 -17.94 -13.71 -12.18
CA LEU A 28 -19.35 -13.93 -12.52
C LEU A 28 -19.65 -13.65 -14.00
N SER A 29 -18.97 -12.67 -14.60
CA SER A 29 -19.06 -12.37 -16.05
C SER A 29 -18.47 -13.50 -16.89
N HIS A 30 -17.39 -14.12 -16.41
CA HIS A 30 -16.77 -15.29 -17.03
C HIS A 30 -17.64 -16.55 -16.96
N HIS A 31 -18.48 -16.67 -15.92
CA HIS A 31 -19.50 -17.73 -15.83
C HIS A 31 -20.79 -17.40 -16.58
N GLY A 32 -21.09 -16.12 -16.83
CA GLY A 32 -22.25 -15.67 -17.61
C GLY A 32 -22.03 -15.64 -19.11
N HIS A 33 -20.79 -15.67 -19.59
CA HIS A 33 -20.43 -15.72 -21.01
C HIS A 33 -19.84 -17.09 -21.36
N ALA A 34 -20.69 -18.12 -21.32
CA ALA A 34 -20.44 -19.39 -21.99
C ALA A 34 -20.52 -19.22 -23.53
N GLY A 35 -19.59 -18.45 -24.09
CA GLY A 35 -19.57 -18.17 -25.54
C GLY A 35 -18.23 -17.69 -26.11
N TRP A 36 -17.17 -17.59 -25.30
CA TRP A 36 -15.80 -17.37 -25.77
C TRP A 36 -14.90 -18.48 -25.19
N GLN A 37 -15.21 -19.72 -25.55
CA GLN A 37 -14.20 -20.76 -25.57
C GLN A 37 -13.41 -20.55 -26.88
N PRO A 38 -12.11 -20.22 -26.84
CA PRO A 38 -11.28 -20.49 -28.00
C PRO A 38 -11.35 -22.01 -28.25
N ASP A 39 -11.95 -22.42 -29.36
CA ASP A 39 -12.01 -23.81 -29.80
C ASP A 39 -10.58 -24.31 -30.02
N PHE A 40 -9.99 -24.89 -28.98
CA PHE A 40 -8.70 -25.56 -29.05
C PHE A 40 -8.93 -27.00 -29.48
N SER A 41 -8.88 -27.27 -30.78
CA SER A 41 -8.81 -28.64 -31.30
C SER A 41 -7.36 -29.14 -31.24
N LEU A 42 -7.15 -30.28 -30.60
CA LEU A 42 -5.86 -30.97 -30.54
C LEU A 42 -5.91 -32.11 -31.55
N SER A 43 -5.22 -31.95 -32.68
CA SER A 43 -5.09 -32.98 -33.71
C SER A 43 -3.89 -33.88 -33.39
N VAL A 44 -4.13 -35.18 -33.20
CA VAL A 44 -3.09 -36.18 -32.96
C VAL A 44 -3.18 -37.22 -34.06
N ASN A 45 -2.11 -37.35 -34.86
CA ASN A 45 -2.06 -38.25 -36.03
C ASN A 45 -3.15 -38.00 -37.10
N GLY A 46 -3.64 -36.78 -37.22
CA GLY A 46 -4.64 -36.40 -38.23
C GLY A 46 -6.08 -36.70 -37.85
N ASP A 47 -6.32 -37.26 -36.67
CA ASP A 47 -7.64 -37.30 -36.04
C ASP A 47 -7.78 -36.08 -35.11
N ASP A 48 -8.84 -35.31 -35.34
CA ASP A 48 -9.22 -34.20 -34.48
C ASP A 48 -9.91 -34.76 -33.24
N VAL A 49 -9.25 -34.61 -32.08
CA VAL A 49 -9.79 -35.08 -30.81
C VAL A 49 -10.59 -33.94 -30.17
N ASP A 50 -11.91 -34.04 -30.24
CA ASP A 50 -12.81 -33.14 -29.51
C ASP A 50 -12.64 -33.34 -28.00
N LEU A 51 -12.09 -32.31 -27.35
CA LEU A 51 -11.90 -32.28 -25.90
C LEU A 51 -13.19 -31.96 -25.14
N ASP A 52 -14.26 -31.56 -25.84
CA ASP A 52 -15.58 -31.30 -25.27
C ASP A 52 -16.20 -32.53 -24.59
N GLY A 53 -15.75 -33.73 -24.96
CA GLY A 53 -16.18 -35.00 -24.36
C GLY A 53 -15.40 -35.43 -23.11
N PHE A 54 -14.28 -34.77 -22.76
CA PHE A 54 -13.47 -35.12 -21.59
C PHE A 54 -14.06 -34.53 -20.31
N ASN A 55 -15.26 -34.99 -19.95
CA ASN A 55 -15.93 -34.78 -18.66
C ASN A 55 -15.20 -35.48 -17.50
N GLY A 56 -13.90 -35.24 -17.35
CA GLY A 56 -13.22 -35.40 -16.07
C GLY A 56 -13.77 -34.39 -15.05
N PRO A 57 -13.34 -34.42 -13.77
CA PRO A 57 -13.86 -33.54 -12.74
C PRO A 57 -13.35 -32.10 -12.94
N GLY A 58 -13.75 -31.44 -14.02
CA GLY A 58 -13.40 -30.06 -14.37
C GLY A 58 -13.90 -29.06 -13.32
N TRP A 59 -14.93 -29.43 -12.55
CA TRP A 59 -15.37 -28.68 -11.37
C TRP A 59 -14.29 -28.65 -10.28
N LEU A 60 -13.52 -29.72 -10.09
CA LEU A 60 -12.45 -29.83 -9.10
C LEU A 60 -11.24 -29.01 -9.53
N VAL A 61 -10.89 -29.07 -10.83
CA VAL A 61 -9.84 -28.23 -11.41
C VAL A 61 -10.23 -26.76 -11.32
N GLY A 62 -11.47 -26.40 -11.66
CA GLY A 62 -11.99 -25.05 -11.55
C GLY A 62 -11.95 -24.51 -10.12
N LEU A 63 -12.29 -25.34 -9.12
CA LEU A 63 -12.26 -24.99 -7.69
C LEU A 63 -10.83 -24.78 -7.18
N ILE A 64 -9.89 -25.62 -7.60
CA ILE A 64 -8.46 -25.45 -7.27
C ILE A 64 -7.93 -24.17 -7.91
N VAL A 65 -8.21 -23.92 -9.18
CA VAL A 65 -7.74 -22.73 -9.90
C VAL A 65 -8.32 -21.46 -9.30
N THR A 66 -9.63 -21.40 -9.04
CA THR A 66 -10.26 -20.25 -8.38
C THR A 66 -9.76 -20.04 -6.96
N GLY A 67 -9.53 -21.11 -6.19
CA GLY A 67 -8.93 -21.04 -4.86
C GLY A 67 -7.51 -20.47 -4.89
N VAL A 68 -6.66 -20.92 -5.82
CA VAL A 68 -5.29 -20.43 -5.98
C VAL A 68 -5.29 -18.98 -6.46
N VAL A 69 -6.10 -18.63 -7.46
CA VAL A 69 -6.21 -17.25 -7.95
C VAL A 69 -6.73 -16.32 -6.84
N GLY A 70 -7.73 -16.76 -6.08
CA GLY A 70 -8.25 -16.02 -4.93
C GLY A 70 -7.20 -15.80 -3.84
N LEU A 71 -6.42 -16.82 -3.50
CA LEU A 71 -5.31 -16.71 -2.55
C LEU A 71 -4.23 -15.76 -3.04
N VAL A 72 -3.82 -15.88 -4.31
CA VAL A 72 -2.77 -15.06 -4.89
C VAL A 72 -3.22 -13.60 -4.94
N LEU A 73 -4.42 -13.31 -5.41
CA LEU A 73 -4.92 -11.95 -5.52
C LEU A 73 -5.31 -11.34 -4.18
N GLY A 74 -5.89 -12.13 -3.27
CA GLY A 74 -6.38 -11.65 -1.98
C GLY A 74 -5.31 -11.54 -0.89
N VAL A 75 -4.25 -12.35 -0.96
CA VAL A 75 -3.23 -12.42 0.09
C VAL A 75 -1.85 -12.12 -0.46
N VAL A 76 -1.40 -12.86 -1.48
CA VAL A 76 0.00 -12.78 -1.94
C VAL A 76 0.29 -11.43 -2.58
N LEU A 77 -0.58 -10.97 -3.49
CA LEU A 77 -0.43 -9.73 -4.23
C LEU A 77 -0.40 -8.49 -3.32
N PRO A 78 -1.33 -8.27 -2.38
CA PRO A 78 -1.25 -7.12 -1.47
C PRO A 78 -0.03 -7.20 -0.56
N LEU A 79 0.39 -8.40 -0.15
CA LEU A 79 1.59 -8.57 0.67
C LEU A 79 2.85 -8.22 -0.11
N VAL A 80 2.94 -8.64 -1.38
CA VAL A 80 4.05 -8.30 -2.28
C VAL A 80 4.06 -6.80 -2.60
N LEU A 81 2.90 -6.16 -2.81
CA LEU A 81 2.85 -4.70 -2.97
C LEU A 81 3.29 -3.98 -1.70
N LEU A 82 2.83 -4.44 -0.53
CA LEU A 82 3.18 -3.83 0.74
C LEU A 82 4.68 -3.98 1.04
N LEU A 83 5.28 -5.13 0.77
CA LEU A 83 6.71 -5.34 0.98
C LEU A 83 7.54 -4.65 -0.10
N GLY A 84 7.13 -4.78 -1.36
CA GLY A 84 7.84 -4.27 -2.53
C GLY A 84 7.84 -2.74 -2.61
N ILE A 85 6.73 -2.08 -2.29
CA ILE A 85 6.61 -0.61 -2.31
C ILE A 85 6.79 -0.03 -0.90
N GLY A 86 6.26 -0.71 0.13
CA GLY A 86 6.34 -0.21 1.50
C GLY A 86 7.75 -0.21 2.07
N LEU A 87 8.59 -1.21 1.76
CA LEU A 87 9.98 -1.24 2.21
C LEU A 87 10.84 -0.10 1.62
N PRO A 88 10.87 0.16 0.29
CA PRO A 88 11.62 1.29 -0.24
C PRO A 88 11.07 2.62 0.26
N LEU A 89 9.74 2.75 0.42
CA LEU A 89 9.14 3.95 0.98
C LEU A 89 9.56 4.18 2.46
N LEU A 90 9.68 3.10 3.24
CA LEU A 90 10.18 3.14 4.61
C LEU A 90 11.65 3.58 4.65
N ILE A 91 12.50 3.04 3.76
CA ILE A 91 13.91 3.43 3.66
C ILE A 91 14.02 4.92 3.34
N VAL A 92 13.28 5.40 2.34
CA VAL A 92 13.24 6.82 1.97
C VAL A 92 12.79 7.69 3.15
N GLY A 93 11.74 7.26 3.86
CA GLY A 93 11.25 7.96 5.06
C GLY A 93 12.29 8.07 6.17
N VAL A 94 13.03 6.99 6.44
CA VAL A 94 14.11 6.99 7.44
C VAL A 94 15.24 7.91 7.03
N VAL A 95 15.66 7.88 5.76
CA VAL A 95 16.74 8.75 5.25
C VAL A 95 16.35 10.22 5.35
N ILE A 96 15.14 10.58 4.92
CA ILE A 96 14.65 11.97 5.03
C ILE A 96 14.55 12.39 6.50
N GLY A 97 14.01 11.53 7.36
CA GLY A 97 13.91 11.81 8.79
C GLY A 97 15.28 12.03 9.44
N ALA A 98 16.26 11.19 9.12
CA ALA A 98 17.63 11.34 9.58
C ALA A 98 18.28 12.64 9.07
N LEU A 99 18.04 13.01 7.80
CA LEU A 99 18.53 14.26 7.23
C LEU A 99 17.96 15.48 7.96
N VAL A 100 16.65 15.49 8.22
CA VAL A 100 15.99 16.58 8.96
C VAL A 100 16.54 16.67 10.39
N LEU A 101 16.69 15.54 11.08
CA LEU A 101 17.29 15.48 12.41
C LEU A 101 18.73 16.01 12.41
N ALA A 102 19.52 15.66 11.39
CA ALA A 102 20.90 16.14 11.26
C ALA A 102 20.95 17.65 11.03
N VAL A 103 20.14 18.19 10.12
CA VAL A 103 20.07 19.63 9.83
C VAL A 103 19.58 20.40 11.06
N CYS A 104 18.52 19.94 11.71
CA CYS A 104 18.00 20.57 12.92
C CYS A 104 19.00 20.45 14.08
N GLY A 105 19.68 19.31 14.24
CA GLY A 105 20.67 19.09 15.29
C GLY A 105 21.89 19.98 15.12
N VAL A 106 22.51 19.97 13.93
CA VAL A 106 23.66 20.83 13.61
C VAL A 106 23.26 22.30 13.65
N GLY A 107 22.09 22.65 13.10
CA GLY A 107 21.55 24.00 13.15
C GLY A 107 21.31 24.46 14.58
N ALA A 108 20.77 23.61 15.46
CA ALA A 108 20.57 23.92 16.87
C ALA A 108 21.91 24.13 17.61
N VAL A 109 22.93 23.31 17.33
CA VAL A 109 24.26 23.47 17.94
C VAL A 109 24.94 24.77 17.47
N LEU A 110 24.88 25.08 16.18
CA LEU A 110 25.48 26.31 15.62
C LEU A 110 24.72 27.58 16.03
N CYS A 111 23.38 27.53 16.08
CA CYS A 111 22.56 28.66 16.51
C CYS A 111 22.44 28.76 18.03
N SER A 112 22.79 27.72 18.80
CA SER A 112 22.77 27.73 20.28
C SER A 112 23.42 28.98 20.90
N PRO A 113 24.67 29.35 20.57
CA PRO A 113 25.29 30.55 21.12
C PRO A 113 24.50 31.82 20.77
N PHE A 114 24.01 31.95 19.54
CA PHE A 114 23.22 33.11 19.11
C PHE A 114 21.85 33.19 19.77
N VAL A 115 21.19 32.06 19.99
CA VAL A 115 19.92 31.99 20.71
C VAL A 115 20.12 32.37 22.17
N LEU A 116 21.19 31.90 22.82
CA LEU A 116 21.56 32.30 24.19
C LEU A 116 21.86 33.80 24.29
N PHE A 117 22.65 34.36 23.37
CA PHE A 117 22.91 35.80 23.32
C PHE A 117 21.65 36.62 23.04
N GLY A 118 20.80 36.15 22.13
CA GLY A 118 19.50 36.74 21.85
C GLY A 118 18.60 36.76 23.08
N LEU A 119 18.48 35.64 23.80
CA LEU A 119 17.72 35.56 25.06
C LEU A 119 18.32 36.45 26.14
N LEU A 120 19.65 36.52 26.26
CA LEU A 120 20.32 37.37 27.23
C LEU A 120 20.08 38.86 26.95
N ALA A 121 20.17 39.27 25.67
CA ALA A 121 19.84 40.62 25.24
C ALA A 121 18.35 40.94 25.47
N LEU A 122 17.45 40.01 25.15
CA LEU A 122 16.02 40.15 25.42
C LEU A 122 15.73 40.30 26.91
N TRP A 123 16.41 39.54 27.77
CA TRP A 123 16.29 39.65 29.22
C TRP A 123 16.83 41.00 29.74
N LEU A 124 17.93 41.50 29.17
CA LEU A 124 18.54 42.77 29.55
C LEU A 124 17.68 43.98 29.14
N ILE A 125 17.02 43.91 27.98
CA ILE A 125 16.13 44.96 27.46
C ILE A 125 14.74 44.87 28.08
N ARG A 126 14.37 43.72 28.69
CA ARG A 126 13.06 43.53 29.30
C ARG A 126 12.89 44.53 30.46
N PRO A 127 11.92 45.45 30.39
CA PRO A 127 11.71 46.42 31.47
C PRO A 127 11.36 45.66 32.75
N ARG A 128 12.07 45.95 33.85
CA ARG A 128 11.77 45.44 35.20
C ARG A 128 10.43 45.99 35.71
N ARG A 129 9.31 45.55 35.14
CA ARG A 129 7.95 45.80 35.66
C ARG A 129 7.42 44.55 36.37
N ALA A 130 8.08 44.11 37.44
CA ALA A 130 7.47 43.22 38.44
C ALA A 130 8.40 43.04 39.65
N ALA A 131 8.64 44.11 40.40
CA ALA A 131 9.14 44.03 41.78
C ALA A 131 8.57 45.20 42.62
N LYS A 132 7.31 45.54 42.38
CA LYS A 132 6.52 46.47 43.19
C LYS A 132 5.09 45.95 43.30
N LEU A 133 4.91 44.82 43.98
CA LEU A 133 3.70 44.58 44.76
C LEU A 133 4.17 44.03 46.10
N ARG A 134 4.19 44.95 47.07
CA ARG A 134 4.02 44.67 48.50
C ARG A 134 2.68 43.96 48.71
#